data_AF-A0A328BVJ6-F1
#
_entry.id   AF-A0A328BVJ6-F1
#
_cell.length_a   1.000
_cell.length_b   1.000
_cell.length_c   1.000
_cell.angle_alpha   90.00
_cell.angle_beta   90.00
_cell.angle_gamma   90.00
#
_symmetry.space_group_name_H-M   'P 1'
#
loop_
_entity.id
_entity.type
_entity.pdbx_description
1 polymer ?
#
loop_
_entity_poly.entity_id
_entity_poly.type
_entity_poly.pdbx_seq_one_letter_code
_entity_poly.pdbx_strand_id
1 'polypeptide(L)'
;MGKLYFCFFLLTLRLRRSTAGLLAVVSLLLVAPVARAQSAADTLRVVQLANVDVNPEAVQGWLLVNPDIRLELEGAVDNLYNFKHDKAQRQFRSLRRRYPQHPMPYFLMGLAQWWQMVPSQLQTTSHDRPFLAYMDTAITKAEALYAQDAHNYEACFFLSAAYGFDARLNALRRNWRRATVSSKHALDYLAKSQEANHLSPEFLFGQGLLNYYAPWIADNYPLLKPVLLFFPKGNRQLGLQQLRHVAANGFYTAPETQYFLLQILQYEEHRPHEALPLARALAAKYPDNPYFQRTYAQLCFSQGQIRECERVSQEILDKLGRGQAGYEAVSGRYASYFLAYLQQYRYKNPAQARELYQRCLVFAETTGDTRGGYYLNAYWNLAKLAQQQQDWSAATRYFALVKAQAEPYSEMASDAEAYFKEQHGPRKAGKRVAAGASTLSLAR
;
A
#
# COMPACT_ATOMS: atom_id res chain seq x y z
N MET A 1 -6.71 -0.74 1.77
CA MET A 1 -7.34 -2.09 1.71
C MET A 1 -6.39 -3.25 1.98
N GLY A 2 -5.10 -3.21 1.61
CA GLY A 2 -4.09 -4.18 2.11
C GLY A 2 -4.04 -4.29 3.66
N LYS A 3 -4.41 -3.21 4.35
CA LYS A 3 -4.55 -3.10 5.81
C LYS A 3 -5.58 -4.05 6.44
N LEU A 4 -6.66 -4.36 5.73
CA LEU A 4 -7.68 -5.30 6.20
C LEU A 4 -7.25 -6.76 6.01
N TYR A 5 -6.31 -7.02 5.10
CA TYR A 5 -5.90 -8.37 4.70
C TYR A 5 -4.86 -8.97 5.67
N PHE A 6 -3.97 -8.14 6.21
CA PHE A 6 -3.11 -8.52 7.36
C PHE A 6 -3.86 -8.54 8.70
N CYS A 7 -5.09 -8.00 8.78
CA CYS A 7 -5.91 -8.00 10.00
C CYS A 7 -7.04 -9.05 9.99
N PHE A 8 -7.63 -9.40 8.84
CA PHE A 8 -8.48 -10.60 8.75
C PHE A 8 -7.70 -11.90 9.03
N PHE A 9 -6.38 -11.86 8.82
CA PHE A 9 -5.35 -12.84 9.19
C PHE A 9 -5.46 -13.41 10.61
N LEU A 10 -5.93 -12.64 11.60
CA LEU A 10 -6.07 -13.13 12.98
C LEU A 10 -7.52 -13.52 13.34
N LEU A 11 -8.53 -13.09 12.56
CA LEU A 11 -9.95 -13.34 12.87
C LEU A 11 -10.37 -14.80 12.66
N THR A 12 -9.67 -15.54 11.80
CA THR A 12 -10.05 -16.92 11.43
C THR A 12 -9.49 -17.99 12.38
N LEU A 13 -8.73 -17.62 13.41
CA LEU A 13 -8.06 -18.59 14.29
C LEU A 13 -8.99 -19.34 15.27
N ARG A 14 -10.31 -19.09 15.29
CA ARG A 14 -11.24 -19.90 16.11
C ARG A 14 -12.71 -19.97 15.66
N LEU A 15 -13.02 -19.86 14.37
CA LEU A 15 -14.41 -19.98 13.87
C LEU A 15 -14.69 -21.20 12.98
N ARG A 16 -13.89 -22.26 13.08
CA ARG A 16 -14.22 -23.54 12.44
C ARG A 16 -13.87 -24.77 13.28
N ARG A 17 -14.42 -24.84 14.49
CA ARG A 17 -14.98 -26.10 15.02
C ARG A 17 -16.24 -25.79 15.82
N SER A 18 -17.32 -26.46 15.45
CA SER A 18 -18.58 -26.62 16.18
C SER A 18 -19.54 -25.42 16.19
N THR A 19 -20.43 -25.40 15.20
CA THR A 19 -21.83 -25.04 15.43
C THR A 19 -22.40 -25.92 16.55
N ALA A 20 -23.17 -25.31 17.45
CA ALA A 20 -23.81 -25.85 18.66
C ALA A 20 -22.91 -25.91 19.92
N GLY A 21 -23.23 -25.05 20.88
CA GLY A 21 -22.83 -25.23 22.29
C GLY A 21 -21.73 -24.31 22.82
N LEU A 22 -21.90 -22.98 22.80
CA LEU A 22 -21.12 -22.11 23.71
C LEU A 22 -21.87 -20.83 24.11
N LEU A 23 -23.18 -20.95 24.35
CA LEU A 23 -23.99 -19.91 25.02
C LEU A 23 -24.13 -20.18 26.54
N ALA A 24 -23.42 -21.16 27.09
CA ALA A 24 -23.60 -21.62 28.47
C ALA A 24 -22.35 -21.55 29.37
N VAL A 25 -21.19 -21.09 28.89
CA VAL A 25 -19.94 -21.06 29.69
C VAL A 25 -19.43 -19.63 29.96
N VAL A 26 -20.06 -18.60 29.38
CA VAL A 26 -19.70 -17.19 29.61
C VAL A 26 -20.29 -16.63 30.93
N SER A 27 -21.07 -17.42 31.66
CA SER A 27 -21.77 -16.96 32.88
C SER A 27 -21.09 -17.33 34.21
N LEU A 28 -19.85 -17.82 34.23
CA LEU A 28 -19.26 -18.34 35.49
C LEU A 28 -17.80 -18.00 35.80
N LEU A 29 -17.26 -16.90 35.26
CA LEU A 29 -15.98 -16.34 35.74
C LEU A 29 -16.03 -14.80 35.82
N LEU A 30 -17.10 -14.29 36.43
CA LEU A 30 -17.10 -12.97 37.08
C LEU A 30 -16.62 -13.14 38.52
N VAL A 31 -15.89 -12.13 38.99
CA VAL A 31 -15.38 -11.89 40.36
C VAL A 31 -13.92 -12.29 40.61
N ALA A 32 -13.01 -11.32 40.36
CA ALA A 32 -11.83 -11.05 41.19
C ALA A 32 -11.37 -9.59 40.99
N PRO A 33 -10.80 -8.93 42.02
CA PRO A 33 -10.88 -7.47 42.18
C PRO A 33 -9.87 -6.69 41.34
N VAL A 34 -10.28 -5.46 41.01
CA VAL A 34 -9.49 -4.41 40.38
C VAL A 34 -8.32 -4.02 41.29
N ALA A 35 -7.10 -4.40 40.89
CA ALA A 35 -5.88 -3.81 41.45
C ALA A 35 -5.45 -2.63 40.57
N ARG A 36 -5.37 -1.46 41.20
CA ARG A 36 -5.01 -0.17 40.62
C ARG A 36 -3.51 -0.18 40.27
N ALA A 37 -3.14 -0.25 39.00
CA ALA A 37 -1.75 -0.13 38.58
C ALA A 37 -1.37 1.36 38.46
N GLN A 38 -0.45 1.79 39.32
CA GLN A 38 0.17 3.11 39.33
C GLN A 38 1.05 3.29 38.07
N SER A 39 1.05 4.52 37.53
CA SER A 39 1.94 4.95 36.47
C SER A 39 3.40 4.96 36.94
N ALA A 40 4.23 4.10 36.35
CA ALA A 40 5.68 4.26 36.41
C ALA A 40 6.16 4.69 35.01
N ALA A 41 6.72 5.89 34.95
CA ALA A 41 7.44 6.38 33.79
C ALA A 41 8.71 5.54 33.61
N ASP A 42 8.70 4.65 32.62
CA ASP A 42 9.87 3.82 32.32
C ASP A 42 10.84 4.59 31.42
N THR A 43 12.07 4.69 31.93
CA THR A 43 13.21 5.38 31.34
C THR A 43 13.70 4.65 30.09
N LEU A 44 13.94 5.43 29.03
CA LEU A 44 14.37 4.96 27.71
C LEU A 44 15.72 4.24 27.79
N ARG A 45 15.73 2.92 27.57
CA ARG A 45 16.94 2.21 27.13
C ARG A 45 17.12 2.47 25.63
N VAL A 46 18.10 3.31 25.29
CA VAL A 46 18.66 3.40 23.94
C VAL A 46 19.26 2.03 23.62
N VAL A 47 18.56 1.22 22.82
CA VAL A 47 19.13 -0.02 22.28
C VAL A 47 20.10 0.40 21.19
N GLN A 48 21.40 0.30 21.48
CA GLN A 48 22.44 0.51 20.49
C GLN A 48 22.30 -0.56 19.41
N LEU A 49 21.99 -0.14 18.18
CA LEU A 49 22.24 -0.94 16.99
C LEU A 49 23.77 -0.98 16.84
N ALA A 50 24.40 -2.01 17.42
CA ALA A 50 25.84 -2.18 17.32
C ALA A 50 26.23 -2.22 15.83
N ASN A 51 27.21 -1.40 15.43
CA ASN A 51 27.98 -1.66 14.22
C ASN A 51 28.80 -2.91 14.50
N VAL A 52 28.68 -3.93 13.66
CA VAL A 52 29.31 -5.24 13.90
C VAL A 52 30.32 -5.53 12.80
N ASP A 53 31.57 -5.76 13.23
CA ASP A 53 32.61 -6.40 12.43
C ASP A 53 32.20 -7.84 12.13
N VAL A 54 32.12 -8.16 10.84
CA VAL A 54 31.66 -9.47 10.33
C VAL A 54 32.74 -10.52 10.57
N ASN A 55 32.40 -11.66 11.19
CA ASN A 55 33.25 -12.85 11.14
C ASN A 55 33.15 -13.48 9.73
N PRO A 56 34.19 -13.42 8.87
CA PRO A 56 34.09 -13.80 7.46
C PRO A 56 33.80 -15.28 7.23
N GLU A 57 34.12 -16.14 8.21
CA GLU A 57 34.00 -17.61 8.07
C GLU A 57 32.54 -18.08 8.16
N ALA A 58 31.68 -17.39 8.91
CA ALA A 58 30.27 -17.77 9.09
C ALA A 58 29.39 -17.49 7.85
N VAL A 59 29.95 -16.83 6.83
CA VAL A 59 29.21 -16.25 5.69
C VAL A 59 29.69 -16.81 4.34
N GLN A 60 30.68 -17.70 4.34
CA GLN A 60 31.21 -18.29 3.11
C GLN A 60 30.12 -19.06 2.35
N GLY A 61 29.74 -18.54 1.17
CA GLY A 61 28.87 -19.22 0.21
C GLY A 61 27.46 -18.63 0.05
N TRP A 62 27.01 -17.74 0.94
CA TRP A 62 25.70 -17.11 0.79
C TRP A 62 25.67 -16.04 -0.28
N LEU A 63 24.74 -16.12 -1.23
CA LEU A 63 24.67 -15.17 -2.34
C LEU A 63 24.13 -13.81 -1.88
N LEU A 64 23.25 -13.78 -0.88
CA LEU A 64 22.56 -12.60 -0.35
C LEU A 64 23.53 -11.53 0.17
N VAL A 65 24.66 -11.97 0.70
CA VAL A 65 25.68 -11.11 1.33
C VAL A 65 26.99 -11.10 0.54
N ASN A 66 27.03 -11.81 -0.59
CA ASN A 66 28.18 -11.82 -1.48
C ASN A 66 28.29 -10.47 -2.23
N PRO A 67 29.41 -9.74 -2.10
CA PRO A 67 29.59 -8.42 -2.70
C PRO A 67 29.64 -8.46 -4.23
N ASP A 68 30.15 -9.52 -4.84
CA ASP A 68 30.23 -9.66 -6.30
C ASP A 68 28.85 -9.90 -6.90
N ILE A 69 28.04 -10.75 -6.25
CA ILE A 69 26.64 -10.96 -6.65
C ILE A 69 25.83 -9.67 -6.48
N ARG A 70 26.06 -8.93 -5.39
CA ARG A 70 25.45 -7.63 -5.16
C ARG A 70 25.79 -6.65 -6.29
N LEU A 71 27.07 -6.51 -6.62
CA LEU A 71 27.53 -5.63 -7.70
C LEU A 71 26.94 -6.05 -9.06
N GLU A 72 26.88 -7.34 -9.34
CA GLU A 72 26.27 -7.87 -10.57
C GLU A 72 24.78 -7.54 -10.68
N LEU A 73 24.05 -7.60 -9.55
CA LEU A 73 22.60 -7.44 -9.51
C LEU A 73 22.13 -6.00 -9.29
N GLU A 74 23.02 -5.04 -9.05
CA GLU A 74 22.67 -3.63 -8.81
C GLU A 74 21.80 -3.07 -9.94
N GLY A 75 22.28 -3.19 -11.18
CA GLY A 75 21.50 -2.78 -12.34
C GLY A 75 20.20 -3.57 -12.51
N ALA A 76 20.15 -4.83 -12.08
CA ALA A 76 18.95 -5.67 -12.21
C ALA A 76 17.85 -5.24 -11.23
N VAL A 77 18.24 -4.96 -9.98
CA VAL A 77 17.37 -4.46 -8.92
C VAL A 77 16.87 -3.07 -9.29
N ASP A 78 17.75 -2.16 -9.73
CA ASP A 78 17.32 -0.83 -10.17
C ASP A 78 16.36 -0.90 -11.36
N ASN A 79 16.61 -1.79 -12.33
CA ASN A 79 15.69 -2.02 -13.44
C ASN A 79 14.34 -2.59 -12.98
N LEU A 80 14.32 -3.48 -11.99
CA LEU A 80 13.09 -4.01 -11.41
C LEU A 80 12.24 -2.88 -10.82
N TYR A 81 12.86 -2.05 -9.98
CA TYR A 81 12.18 -0.94 -9.32
C TYR A 81 11.83 0.20 -10.26
N ASN A 82 12.55 0.37 -11.36
CA ASN A 82 12.24 1.36 -12.41
C ASN A 82 11.32 0.79 -13.51
N PHE A 83 10.62 -0.32 -13.25
CA PHE A 83 9.64 -0.96 -14.16
C PHE A 83 10.24 -1.37 -15.53
N LYS A 84 11.56 -1.58 -15.60
CA LYS A 84 12.26 -2.14 -16.76
C LYS A 84 12.34 -3.67 -16.64
N HIS A 85 11.17 -4.31 -16.50
CA HIS A 85 11.05 -5.73 -16.17
C HIS A 85 11.81 -6.65 -17.12
N ASP A 86 11.79 -6.37 -18.43
CA ASP A 86 12.52 -7.18 -19.42
C ASP A 86 14.04 -7.14 -19.20
N LYS A 87 14.58 -5.97 -18.80
CA LYS A 87 16.02 -5.81 -18.50
C LYS A 87 16.37 -6.58 -17.23
N ALA A 88 15.61 -6.39 -16.15
CA ALA A 88 15.83 -7.07 -14.88
C ALA A 88 15.75 -8.59 -15.02
N GLN A 89 14.71 -9.10 -15.71
CA GLN A 89 14.50 -10.54 -15.87
C GLN A 89 15.61 -11.22 -16.69
N ARG A 90 16.27 -10.53 -17.64
CA ARG A 90 17.42 -11.11 -18.35
C ARG A 90 18.57 -11.44 -17.40
N GLN A 91 18.88 -10.54 -16.47
CA GLN A 91 19.91 -10.77 -15.46
C GLN A 91 19.50 -11.86 -14.47
N PHE A 92 18.25 -11.86 -13.98
CA PHE A 92 17.76 -12.92 -13.09
C PHE A 92 17.79 -14.31 -13.74
N ARG A 93 17.48 -14.41 -15.04
CA ARG A 93 17.62 -15.67 -15.80
C ARG A 93 19.09 -16.09 -15.96
N SER A 94 20.01 -15.14 -16.08
CA SER A 94 21.45 -15.42 -16.10
C SER A 94 21.91 -15.98 -14.76
N LEU A 95 21.52 -15.34 -13.66
CA LEU A 95 21.78 -15.80 -12.30
C LEU A 95 21.21 -17.22 -12.08
N ARG A 96 19.99 -17.49 -12.56
CA ARG A 96 19.37 -18.82 -12.50
C ARG A 96 20.17 -19.90 -13.21
N ARG A 97 20.85 -19.59 -14.33
CA ARG A 97 21.68 -20.58 -15.04
C ARG A 97 22.93 -20.96 -14.25
N ARG A 98 23.51 -20.00 -13.52
CA ARG A 98 24.70 -20.20 -12.68
C ARG A 98 24.36 -20.86 -11.33
N TYR A 99 23.22 -20.48 -10.74
CA TYR A 99 22.78 -20.97 -9.44
C TYR A 99 21.37 -21.58 -9.53
N PRO A 100 21.19 -22.69 -10.28
CA PRO A 100 19.86 -23.28 -10.50
C PRO A 100 19.25 -23.90 -9.24
N GLN A 101 20.05 -24.20 -8.22
CA GLN A 101 19.58 -24.74 -6.95
C GLN A 101 19.37 -23.67 -5.88
N HIS A 102 19.79 -22.42 -6.13
CA HIS A 102 19.64 -21.34 -5.18
C HIS A 102 18.24 -20.69 -5.30
N PRO A 103 17.59 -20.29 -4.19
CA PRO A 103 16.25 -19.69 -4.24
C PRO A 103 16.22 -18.27 -4.81
N MET A 104 17.27 -17.48 -4.61
CA MET A 104 17.36 -16.05 -5.01
C MET A 104 16.87 -15.75 -6.44
N PRO A 105 17.32 -16.42 -7.52
CA PRO A 105 16.91 -16.08 -8.87
C PRO A 105 15.40 -16.24 -9.08
N TYR A 106 14.81 -17.29 -8.50
CA TYR A 106 13.38 -17.56 -8.58
C TYR A 106 12.59 -16.54 -7.77
N PHE A 107 13.07 -16.21 -6.56
CA PHE A 107 12.46 -15.19 -5.72
C PHE A 107 12.43 -13.83 -6.43
N LEU A 108 13.55 -13.39 -7.03
CA LEU A 108 13.65 -12.13 -7.79
C LEU A 108 12.73 -12.11 -9.02
N MET A 109 12.58 -13.24 -9.72
CA MET A 109 11.62 -13.37 -10.82
C MET A 109 10.17 -13.25 -10.34
N GLY A 110 9.84 -13.84 -9.19
CA GLY A 110 8.53 -13.67 -8.56
C GLY A 110 8.30 -12.24 -8.09
N LEU A 111 9.30 -11.59 -7.50
CA LEU A 111 9.25 -10.18 -7.12
C LEU A 111 9.02 -9.26 -8.32
N ALA A 112 9.56 -9.60 -9.50
CA ALA A 112 9.26 -8.90 -10.74
C ALA A 112 7.79 -9.04 -11.18
N GLN A 113 7.13 -10.17 -10.90
CA GLN A 113 5.68 -10.30 -11.08
C GLN A 113 4.91 -9.50 -10.03
N TRP A 114 5.39 -9.51 -8.78
CA TRP A 114 4.79 -8.73 -7.70
C TRP A 114 4.70 -7.24 -8.03
N TRP A 115 5.80 -6.64 -8.49
CA TRP A 115 5.83 -5.22 -8.80
C TRP A 115 4.97 -4.82 -10.00
N GLN A 116 4.71 -5.73 -10.94
CA GLN A 116 3.70 -5.53 -11.99
C GLN A 116 2.28 -5.53 -11.45
N MET A 117 2.00 -6.25 -10.34
CA MET A 117 0.69 -6.19 -9.68
C MET A 117 0.50 -4.91 -8.88
N VAL A 118 1.54 -4.34 -8.26
CA VAL A 118 1.40 -3.21 -7.30
C VAL A 118 0.51 -2.06 -7.79
N PRO A 119 0.57 -1.59 -9.06
CA PRO A 119 -0.29 -0.52 -9.55
C PRO A 119 -1.80 -0.82 -9.50
N SER A 120 -2.20 -2.08 -9.76
CA SER A 120 -3.59 -2.52 -9.94
C SER A 120 -3.92 -3.87 -9.29
N GLN A 121 -3.25 -4.16 -8.17
CA GLN A 121 -3.31 -5.44 -7.46
C GLN A 121 -4.72 -5.86 -7.03
N LEU A 122 -5.70 -4.94 -7.00
CA LEU A 122 -7.10 -5.26 -6.67
C LEU A 122 -7.95 -5.55 -7.90
N GLN A 123 -7.53 -5.08 -9.09
CA GLN A 123 -8.29 -5.18 -10.33
C GLN A 123 -7.87 -6.38 -11.19
N THR A 124 -6.59 -6.72 -11.22
CA THR A 124 -6.06 -7.79 -12.08
C THR A 124 -5.48 -8.96 -11.29
N THR A 125 -5.63 -10.16 -11.87
CA THR A 125 -5.05 -11.43 -11.39
C THR A 125 -4.07 -12.05 -12.41
N SER A 126 -3.76 -11.33 -13.50
CA SER A 126 -2.94 -11.83 -14.62
C SER A 126 -1.55 -12.33 -14.20
N HIS A 127 -0.98 -11.71 -13.16
CA HIS A 127 0.35 -12.04 -12.64
C HIS A 127 0.32 -13.00 -11.43
N ASP A 128 -0.86 -13.32 -10.90
CA ASP A 128 -1.00 -14.16 -9.69
C ASP A 128 -0.37 -15.54 -9.90
N ARG A 129 -0.74 -16.24 -10.98
CA ARG A 129 -0.25 -17.60 -11.25
C ARG A 129 1.27 -17.63 -11.49
N PRO A 130 1.85 -16.80 -12.38
CA PRO A 130 3.30 -16.73 -12.53
C PRO A 130 4.02 -16.38 -11.23
N PHE A 131 3.49 -15.43 -10.45
CA PHE A 131 4.07 -15.05 -9.16
C PHE A 131 4.11 -16.24 -8.19
N LEU A 132 2.98 -16.92 -7.98
CA LEU A 132 2.90 -18.05 -7.07
C LEU A 132 3.84 -19.18 -7.50
N ALA A 133 3.91 -19.49 -8.79
CA ALA A 133 4.83 -20.52 -9.29
C ALA A 133 6.31 -20.20 -8.99
N TYR A 134 6.72 -18.93 -9.08
CA TYR A 134 8.07 -18.52 -8.70
C TYR A 134 8.29 -18.57 -7.19
N MET A 135 7.29 -18.19 -6.38
CA MET A 135 7.37 -18.30 -4.92
C MET A 135 7.47 -19.77 -4.49
N ASP A 136 6.64 -20.66 -5.05
CA ASP A 136 6.67 -22.11 -4.78
C ASP A 136 8.04 -22.70 -5.15
N THR A 137 8.63 -22.28 -6.28
CA THR A 137 9.96 -22.73 -6.68
C THR A 137 11.03 -22.22 -5.73
N ALA A 138 10.97 -20.94 -5.32
CA ALA A 138 11.90 -20.37 -4.36
C ALA A 138 11.80 -21.07 -2.99
N ILE A 139 10.58 -21.38 -2.51
CA ILE A 139 10.33 -22.16 -1.30
C ILE A 139 10.98 -23.54 -1.45
N THR A 140 10.67 -24.28 -2.52
CA THR A 140 11.22 -25.62 -2.76
C THR A 140 12.76 -25.63 -2.73
N LYS A 141 13.39 -24.63 -3.37
CA LYS A 141 14.86 -24.51 -3.38
C LYS A 141 15.43 -24.14 -2.02
N ALA A 142 14.79 -23.22 -1.31
CA ALA A 142 15.24 -22.80 0.01
C ALA A 142 15.04 -23.89 1.06
N GLU A 143 13.95 -24.67 0.99
CA GLU A 143 13.74 -25.84 1.86
C GLU A 143 14.82 -26.90 1.63
N ALA A 144 15.21 -27.15 0.38
CA ALA A 144 16.31 -28.07 0.07
C ALA A 144 17.66 -27.60 0.64
N LEU A 145 17.96 -26.30 0.57
CA LEU A 145 19.16 -25.73 1.20
C LEU A 145 19.12 -25.82 2.72
N TYR A 146 17.98 -25.50 3.33
CA TYR A 146 17.79 -25.57 4.78
C TYR A 146 17.84 -27.01 5.31
N ALA A 147 17.39 -27.99 4.52
CA ALA A 147 17.47 -29.40 4.87
C ALA A 147 18.92 -29.93 4.87
N GLN A 148 19.81 -29.32 4.07
CA GLN A 148 21.24 -29.65 4.05
C GLN A 148 21.97 -29.03 5.24
N ASP A 149 21.57 -27.83 5.65
CA ASP A 149 22.12 -27.13 6.82
C ASP A 149 21.03 -26.33 7.54
N ALA A 150 20.69 -26.78 8.75
CA ALA A 150 19.68 -26.14 9.60
C ALA A 150 20.10 -24.77 10.15
N HIS A 151 21.37 -24.37 9.99
CA HIS A 151 21.90 -23.04 10.32
C HIS A 151 22.10 -22.16 9.07
N ASN A 152 21.59 -22.58 7.91
CA ASN A 152 21.59 -21.75 6.71
C ASN A 152 20.55 -20.62 6.85
N TYR A 153 20.95 -19.51 7.44
CA TYR A 153 20.08 -18.37 7.69
C TYR A 153 19.67 -17.64 6.41
N GLU A 154 20.46 -17.71 5.34
CA GLU A 154 20.06 -17.24 4.01
C GLU A 154 18.83 -18.02 3.50
N ALA A 155 18.82 -19.35 3.65
CA ALA A 155 17.66 -20.16 3.30
C ALA A 155 16.43 -19.77 4.15
N CYS A 156 16.61 -19.57 5.47
CA CYS A 156 15.55 -19.05 6.35
C CYS A 156 15.01 -17.69 5.88
N PHE A 157 15.90 -16.78 5.45
CA PHE A 157 15.50 -15.48 4.92
C PHE A 157 14.61 -15.62 3.68
N PHE A 158 15.03 -16.43 2.71
CA PHE A 158 14.24 -16.66 1.50
C PHE A 158 12.92 -17.39 1.79
N LEU A 159 12.90 -18.34 2.72
CA LEU A 159 11.68 -19.02 3.15
C LEU A 159 10.71 -18.04 3.80
N SER A 160 11.19 -17.24 4.75
CA SER A 160 10.42 -16.19 5.40
C SER A 160 9.81 -15.23 4.39
N ALA A 161 10.64 -14.72 3.48
CA ALA A 161 10.20 -13.77 2.46
C ALA A 161 9.19 -14.40 1.49
N ALA A 162 9.48 -15.58 0.94
CA ALA A 162 8.61 -16.23 -0.06
C ALA A 162 7.25 -16.63 0.54
N TYR A 163 7.24 -17.23 1.73
CA TYR A 163 5.99 -17.53 2.44
C TYR A 163 5.24 -16.24 2.83
N GLY A 164 5.94 -15.16 3.19
CA GLY A 164 5.32 -13.85 3.48
C GLY A 164 4.64 -13.23 2.25
N PHE A 165 5.29 -13.32 1.09
CA PHE A 165 4.76 -12.86 -0.19
C PHE A 165 3.58 -13.72 -0.67
N ASP A 166 3.66 -15.05 -0.55
CA ASP A 166 2.53 -15.97 -0.80
C ASP A 166 1.34 -15.64 0.11
N ALA A 167 1.59 -15.46 1.41
CA ALA A 167 0.56 -15.13 2.37
C ALA A 167 -0.12 -13.80 2.02
N ARG A 168 0.66 -12.79 1.64
CA ARG A 168 0.15 -11.48 1.23
C ARG A 168 -0.76 -11.58 0.01
N LEU A 169 -0.37 -12.31 -1.04
CA LEU A 169 -1.23 -12.49 -2.21
C LEU A 169 -2.51 -13.26 -1.86
N ASN A 170 -2.38 -14.39 -1.16
CA ASN A 170 -3.53 -15.19 -0.76
C ASN A 170 -4.50 -14.38 0.12
N ALA A 171 -3.99 -13.53 1.01
CA ALA A 171 -4.81 -12.61 1.79
C ALA A 171 -5.56 -11.65 0.86
N LEU A 172 -4.87 -10.94 -0.05
CA LEU A 172 -5.51 -10.04 -1.03
C LEU A 172 -6.62 -10.73 -1.85
N ARG A 173 -6.47 -12.02 -2.14
CA ARG A 173 -7.46 -12.85 -2.86
C ARG A 173 -8.50 -13.53 -1.97
N ARG A 174 -8.53 -13.23 -0.67
CA ARG A 174 -9.44 -13.84 0.32
C ARG A 174 -9.27 -15.35 0.47
N ASN A 175 -8.11 -15.89 0.09
CA ASN A 175 -7.70 -17.28 0.33
C ASN A 175 -7.15 -17.44 1.75
N TRP A 176 -7.99 -17.16 2.75
CA TRP A 176 -7.58 -17.02 4.15
C TRP A 176 -6.84 -18.22 4.71
N ARG A 177 -7.27 -19.44 4.37
CA ARG A 177 -6.63 -20.67 4.88
C ARG A 177 -5.17 -20.77 4.44
N ARG A 178 -4.91 -20.55 3.15
CA ARG A 178 -3.55 -20.57 2.61
C ARG A 178 -2.73 -19.43 3.19
N ALA A 179 -3.30 -18.23 3.24
CA ALA A 179 -2.65 -17.08 3.86
C ALA A 179 -2.20 -17.37 5.30
N THR A 180 -3.05 -17.97 6.14
CA THR A 180 -2.71 -18.31 7.52
C THR A 180 -1.56 -19.32 7.61
N VAL A 181 -1.60 -20.39 6.81
CA VAL A 181 -0.54 -21.42 6.82
C VAL A 181 0.79 -20.81 6.39
N SER A 182 0.80 -20.08 5.28
CA SER A 182 2.00 -19.43 4.77
C SER A 182 2.54 -18.39 5.74
N SER A 183 1.69 -17.56 6.37
CA SER A 183 2.14 -16.61 7.39
C SER A 183 2.77 -17.29 8.60
N LYS A 184 2.26 -18.44 9.04
CA LYS A 184 2.89 -19.21 10.13
C LYS A 184 4.31 -19.62 9.73
N HIS A 185 4.48 -20.25 8.57
CA HIS A 185 5.79 -20.63 8.07
C HIS A 185 6.73 -19.43 7.92
N ALA A 186 6.23 -18.31 7.40
CA ALA A 186 7.01 -17.09 7.26
C ALA A 186 7.59 -16.64 8.61
N LEU A 187 6.78 -16.67 9.68
CA LEU A 187 7.20 -16.26 11.01
C LEU A 187 8.14 -17.27 11.69
N ASP A 188 7.90 -18.57 11.49
CA ASP A 188 8.78 -19.62 12.00
C ASP A 188 10.19 -19.47 11.41
N TYR A 189 10.31 -19.23 10.11
CA TYR A 189 11.60 -18.99 9.46
C TYR A 189 12.18 -17.61 9.73
N LEU A 190 11.34 -16.58 9.91
CA LEU A 190 11.79 -15.26 10.34
C LEU A 190 12.50 -15.36 11.70
N ALA A 191 11.88 -16.03 12.67
CA ALA A 191 12.46 -16.24 13.99
C ALA A 191 13.82 -16.95 13.90
N LYS A 192 13.94 -17.99 13.07
CA LYS A 192 15.21 -18.69 12.82
C LYS A 192 16.28 -17.80 12.19
N SER A 193 15.90 -16.91 11.27
CA SER A 193 16.84 -15.99 10.62
C SER A 193 17.35 -14.87 11.52
N GLN A 194 16.78 -14.66 12.72
CA GLN A 194 17.17 -13.58 13.62
C GLN A 194 18.64 -13.68 14.06
N GLU A 195 19.18 -14.90 14.13
CA GLU A 195 20.59 -15.15 14.45
C GLU A 195 21.52 -14.44 13.46
N ALA A 196 21.09 -14.25 12.20
CA ALA A 196 21.87 -13.55 11.16
C ALA A 196 21.66 -12.02 11.13
N ASN A 197 20.88 -11.43 12.06
CA ASN A 197 20.57 -10.00 12.06
C ASN A 197 21.81 -9.09 12.12
N HIS A 198 22.88 -9.57 12.75
CA HIS A 198 24.14 -8.83 12.88
C HIS A 198 25.05 -8.97 11.65
N LEU A 199 24.73 -9.89 10.72
CA LEU A 199 25.55 -10.18 9.55
C LEU A 199 25.25 -9.24 8.37
N SER A 200 24.00 -8.77 8.25
CA SER A 200 23.59 -7.86 7.19
C SER A 200 22.27 -7.16 7.49
N PRO A 201 22.09 -5.89 7.07
CA PRO A 201 20.82 -5.18 7.17
C PRO A 201 19.66 -5.92 6.49
N GLU A 202 19.92 -6.78 5.50
CA GLU A 202 18.88 -7.53 4.80
C GLU A 202 18.01 -8.35 5.77
N PHE A 203 18.62 -8.96 6.78
CA PHE A 203 17.93 -9.81 7.75
C PHE A 203 17.02 -9.01 8.71
N LEU A 204 17.29 -7.72 8.89
CA LEU A 204 16.50 -6.86 9.78
C LEU A 204 15.15 -6.44 9.19
N PHE A 205 14.94 -6.58 7.87
CA PHE A 205 13.72 -6.12 7.20
C PHE A 205 12.46 -6.76 7.79
N GLY A 206 12.41 -8.09 7.81
CA GLY A 206 11.25 -8.83 8.32
C GLY A 206 11.00 -8.58 9.80
N GLN A 207 12.08 -8.49 10.59
CA GLN A 207 11.97 -8.19 12.01
C GLN A 207 11.45 -6.77 12.27
N GLY A 208 11.89 -5.78 11.48
CA GLY A 208 11.39 -4.41 11.54
C GLY A 208 9.88 -4.32 11.29
N LEU A 209 9.38 -5.05 10.28
CA LEU A 209 7.95 -5.14 10.01
C LEU A 209 7.19 -5.79 11.16
N LEU A 210 7.68 -6.91 11.70
CA LEU A 210 7.03 -7.60 12.82
C LEU A 210 6.98 -6.71 14.07
N ASN A 211 8.10 -6.08 14.42
CA ASN A 211 8.20 -5.19 15.57
C ASN A 211 7.26 -3.99 15.45
N TYR A 212 7.07 -3.47 14.24
CA TYR A 212 6.14 -2.37 14.00
C TYR A 212 4.67 -2.81 14.05
N TYR A 213 4.31 -3.83 13.27
CA TYR A 213 2.91 -4.16 13.04
C TYR A 213 2.28 -4.98 14.18
N ALA A 214 3.03 -5.77 14.94
CA ALA A 214 2.46 -6.53 16.05
C ALA A 214 1.73 -5.65 17.09
N PRO A 215 2.35 -4.60 17.67
CA PRO A 215 1.64 -3.67 18.55
C PRO A 215 0.59 -2.84 17.81
N TRP A 216 0.85 -2.40 16.57
CA TRP A 216 -0.12 -1.64 15.78
C TRP A 216 -1.43 -2.42 15.57
N ILE A 217 -1.37 -3.74 15.32
CA ILE A 217 -2.56 -4.57 15.21
C ILE A 217 -3.29 -4.66 16.54
N ALA A 218 -2.56 -4.85 17.64
CA ALA A 218 -3.17 -4.94 18.97
C ALA A 218 -3.98 -3.66 19.29
N ASP A 219 -3.47 -2.50 18.90
CA ASP A 219 -4.12 -1.21 19.13
C ASP A 219 -5.32 -0.98 18.19
N ASN A 220 -5.17 -1.27 16.90
CA ASN A 220 -6.19 -0.97 15.89
C ASN A 220 -7.27 -2.06 15.75
N TYR A 221 -6.99 -3.28 16.19
CA TYR A 221 -7.89 -4.43 16.08
C TYR A 221 -7.92 -5.24 17.39
N PRO A 222 -8.53 -4.72 18.47
CA PRO A 222 -8.50 -5.35 19.79
C PRO A 222 -9.05 -6.78 19.83
N LEU A 223 -9.99 -7.12 18.95
CA LEU A 223 -10.54 -8.48 18.81
C LEU A 223 -9.48 -9.53 18.43
N LEU A 224 -8.34 -9.10 17.89
CA LEU A 224 -7.26 -9.96 17.42
C LEU A 224 -6.18 -10.17 18.49
N LYS A 225 -6.23 -9.45 19.61
CA LYS A 225 -5.26 -9.56 20.73
C LYS A 225 -5.05 -10.99 21.23
N PRO A 226 -6.09 -11.84 21.42
CA PRO A 226 -5.88 -13.21 21.91
C PRO A 226 -5.00 -14.04 20.98
N VAL A 227 -5.04 -13.76 19.68
CA VAL A 227 -4.24 -14.48 18.69
C VAL A 227 -2.80 -13.98 18.69
N LEU A 228 -2.58 -12.69 18.93
CA LEU A 228 -1.24 -12.10 19.04
C LEU A 228 -0.41 -12.65 20.22
N LEU A 229 -1.02 -13.28 21.22
CA LEU A 229 -0.31 -13.94 22.32
C LEU A 229 0.62 -15.08 21.84
N PHE A 230 0.36 -15.63 20.66
CA PHE A 230 1.17 -16.68 20.05
C PHE A 230 2.28 -16.13 19.14
N PHE A 231 2.44 -14.82 19.06
CA PHE A 231 3.43 -14.14 18.21
C PHE A 231 4.48 -13.43 19.08
N PRO A 232 5.70 -13.21 18.57
CA PRO A 232 6.69 -12.41 19.27
C PRO A 232 6.14 -11.02 19.60
N LYS A 233 6.38 -10.54 20.82
CA LYS A 233 6.00 -9.19 21.21
C LYS A 233 6.82 -8.20 20.38
N GLY A 234 6.13 -7.35 19.62
CA GLY A 234 6.78 -6.28 18.86
C GLY A 234 6.97 -5.00 19.67
N ASN A 235 7.93 -4.19 19.25
CA ASN A 235 8.11 -2.82 19.74
C ASN A 235 8.04 -1.84 18.56
N ARG A 236 7.01 -0.98 18.57
CA ARG A 236 6.71 -0.04 17.48
C ARG A 236 7.89 0.89 17.16
N GLN A 237 8.56 1.41 18.18
CA GLN A 237 9.71 2.31 18.01
C GLN A 237 10.93 1.57 17.46
N LEU A 238 11.23 0.39 18.02
CA LEU A 238 12.32 -0.46 17.52
C LEU A 238 12.08 -0.85 16.06
N GLY A 239 10.84 -1.22 15.71
CA GLY A 239 10.47 -1.55 14.33
C GLY A 239 10.72 -0.38 13.38
N LEU A 240 10.32 0.84 13.75
CA LEU A 240 10.61 2.03 12.96
C LEU A 240 12.11 2.29 12.80
N GLN A 241 12.90 2.11 13.87
CA GLN A 241 14.35 2.28 13.82
C GLN A 241 15.02 1.26 12.90
N GLN A 242 14.63 -0.02 13.02
CA GLN A 242 15.11 -1.10 12.16
C GLN A 242 14.76 -0.84 10.70
N LEU A 243 13.50 -0.50 10.40
CA LEU A 243 13.09 -0.19 9.03
C LEU A 243 13.86 1.00 8.46
N ARG A 244 14.10 2.06 9.23
CA ARG A 244 14.94 3.20 8.76
C ARG A 244 16.38 2.77 8.49
N HIS A 245 16.94 1.92 9.35
CA HIS A 245 18.28 1.39 9.16
C HIS A 245 18.39 0.56 7.87
N VAL A 246 17.45 -0.35 7.62
CA VAL A 246 17.43 -1.17 6.40
C VAL A 246 17.17 -0.32 5.16
N ALA A 247 16.27 0.66 5.24
CA ALA A 247 16.01 1.57 4.13
C ALA A 247 17.22 2.41 3.70
N ALA A 248 18.17 2.65 4.62
CA ALA A 248 19.39 3.41 4.35
C ALA A 248 20.58 2.52 3.97
N ASN A 249 20.69 1.32 4.55
CA ASN A 249 21.89 0.49 4.48
C ASN A 249 21.69 -0.86 3.78
N GLY A 250 20.44 -1.27 3.54
CA GLY A 250 20.13 -2.47 2.77
C GLY A 250 20.38 -2.26 1.27
N PHE A 251 20.51 -3.36 0.55
CA PHE A 251 20.64 -3.38 -0.91
C PHE A 251 19.41 -4.02 -1.57
N TYR A 252 19.13 -5.29 -1.26
CA TYR A 252 18.03 -6.02 -1.88
C TYR A 252 16.69 -5.59 -1.30
N THR A 253 16.60 -5.49 0.03
CA THR A 253 15.36 -5.18 0.76
C THR A 253 15.15 -3.69 1.00
N ALA A 254 16.12 -2.83 0.70
CA ALA A 254 15.99 -1.39 0.92
C ALA A 254 14.81 -0.77 0.16
N PRO A 255 14.61 -1.01 -1.15
CA PRO A 255 13.47 -0.44 -1.87
C PRO A 255 12.11 -0.89 -1.32
N GLU A 256 11.97 -2.16 -0.91
CA GLU A 256 10.78 -2.70 -0.25
C GLU A 256 10.57 -2.03 1.10
N THR A 257 11.64 -1.89 1.88
CA THR A 257 11.60 -1.23 3.19
C THR A 257 11.15 0.21 3.04
N GLN A 258 11.69 0.94 2.06
CA GLN A 258 11.29 2.31 1.73
C GLN A 258 9.82 2.37 1.29
N TYR A 259 9.35 1.41 0.49
CA TYR A 259 7.92 1.26 0.14
C TYR A 259 7.03 1.11 1.39
N PHE A 260 7.41 0.25 2.35
CA PHE A 260 6.66 0.08 3.59
C PHE A 260 6.73 1.32 4.48
N LEU A 261 7.91 1.92 4.63
CA LEU A 261 8.11 3.15 5.40
C LEU A 261 7.24 4.30 4.87
N LEU A 262 7.12 4.47 3.55
CA LEU A 262 6.22 5.47 2.97
C LEU A 262 4.78 5.29 3.47
N GLN A 263 4.27 4.06 3.45
CA GLN A 263 2.91 3.76 3.89
C GLN A 263 2.73 3.96 5.39
N ILE A 264 3.70 3.48 6.18
CA ILE A 264 3.72 3.61 7.63
C ILE A 264 3.72 5.10 8.02
N LEU A 265 4.67 5.88 7.49
CA LEU A 265 4.79 7.29 7.82
C LEU A 265 3.58 8.10 7.37
N GLN A 266 3.08 7.86 6.15
CA GLN A 266 1.96 8.62 5.62
C GLN A 266 0.64 8.30 6.32
N TYR A 267 0.34 7.03 6.53
CA TYR A 267 -1.02 6.62 6.91
C TYR A 267 -1.18 6.06 8.32
N GLU A 268 -0.12 5.50 8.93
CA GLU A 268 -0.22 4.89 10.26
C GLU A 268 0.38 5.79 11.36
N GLU A 269 1.46 6.49 11.04
CA GLU A 269 2.06 7.50 11.92
C GLU A 269 1.48 8.90 11.71
N HIS A 270 0.78 9.12 10.60
CA HIS A 270 0.27 10.43 10.18
C HIS A 270 1.36 11.52 10.14
N ARG A 271 2.56 11.16 9.65
CA ARG A 271 3.73 12.03 9.47
C ARG A 271 4.09 12.18 8.00
N PRO A 272 3.20 12.75 7.16
CA PRO A 272 3.49 12.92 5.73
C PRO A 272 4.68 13.85 5.46
N HIS A 273 5.11 14.67 6.43
CA HIS A 273 6.27 15.54 6.28
C HIS A 273 7.59 14.75 6.30
N GLU A 274 7.65 13.68 7.10
CA GLU A 274 8.77 12.74 7.11
C GLU A 274 8.77 11.83 5.87
N ALA A 275 7.58 11.51 5.32
CA ALA A 275 7.45 10.67 4.13
C ALA A 275 7.85 11.40 2.83
N LEU A 276 7.64 12.71 2.74
CA LEU A 276 7.89 13.52 1.53
C LEU A 276 9.33 13.42 0.99
N PRO A 277 10.41 13.61 1.80
CA PRO A 277 11.78 13.49 1.29
C PRO A 277 12.09 12.09 0.78
N LEU A 278 11.58 11.06 1.45
CA LEU A 278 11.73 9.66 1.01
C LEU A 278 11.02 9.42 -0.33
N ALA A 279 9.79 9.91 -0.48
CA ALA A 279 9.03 9.78 -1.73
C ALA A 279 9.71 10.51 -2.89
N ARG A 280 10.27 11.70 -2.62
CA ARG A 280 11.06 12.45 -3.61
C ARG A 280 12.29 11.65 -4.06
N ALA A 281 13.07 11.12 -3.12
CA ALA A 281 14.26 10.35 -3.42
C ALA A 281 13.92 9.09 -4.25
N LEU A 282 12.86 8.37 -3.88
CA LEU A 282 12.38 7.20 -4.62
C LEU A 282 11.89 7.55 -6.02
N ALA A 283 11.10 8.62 -6.19
CA ALA A 283 10.63 9.05 -7.49
C ALA A 283 11.77 9.58 -8.38
N ALA A 284 12.84 10.13 -7.79
CA ALA A 284 14.03 10.54 -8.53
C ALA A 284 14.90 9.33 -8.94
N LYS A 285 15.09 8.36 -8.04
CA LYS A 285 15.87 7.14 -8.32
C LYS A 285 15.17 6.22 -9.33
N TYR A 286 13.84 6.11 -9.22
CA TYR A 286 13.01 5.24 -10.06
C TYR A 286 11.92 6.04 -10.78
N PRO A 287 12.30 6.91 -11.75
CA PRO A 287 11.38 7.84 -12.39
C PRO A 287 10.23 7.17 -13.15
N ASP A 288 10.41 5.93 -13.58
CA ASP A 288 9.39 5.16 -14.32
C ASP A 288 8.61 4.20 -13.43
N ASN A 289 8.74 4.31 -12.11
CA ASN A 289 7.89 3.59 -11.18
C ASN A 289 6.57 4.35 -10.93
N PRO A 290 5.43 3.86 -11.44
CA PRO A 290 4.14 4.54 -11.30
C PRO A 290 3.70 4.68 -9.83
N TYR A 291 4.04 3.72 -8.96
CA TYR A 291 3.68 3.77 -7.55
C TYR A 291 4.46 4.88 -6.82
N PHE A 292 5.77 4.95 -7.01
CA PHE A 292 6.59 5.97 -6.35
C PHE A 292 6.27 7.37 -6.87
N GLN A 293 6.10 7.53 -8.18
CA GLN A 293 5.72 8.82 -8.76
C GLN A 293 4.34 9.30 -8.28
N ARG A 294 3.34 8.40 -8.23
CA ARG A 294 2.01 8.72 -7.71
C ARG A 294 2.05 9.08 -6.22
N THR A 295 2.79 8.33 -5.41
CA THR A 295 2.94 8.60 -3.97
C THR A 295 3.62 9.95 -3.74
N TYR A 296 4.63 10.29 -4.55
CA TYR A 296 5.27 11.60 -4.50
C TYR A 296 4.30 12.73 -4.88
N ALA A 297 3.55 12.60 -5.98
CA ALA A 297 2.51 13.57 -6.35
C ALA A 297 1.47 13.77 -5.26
N GLN A 298 1.02 12.69 -4.62
CA GLN A 298 0.07 12.73 -3.51
C GLN A 298 0.62 13.48 -2.30
N LEU A 299 1.85 13.19 -1.89
CA LEU A 299 2.49 13.88 -0.77
C LEU A 299 2.74 15.35 -1.09
N CYS A 300 3.14 15.67 -2.32
CA CYS A 300 3.23 17.05 -2.79
C CYS A 300 1.90 17.77 -2.69
N PHE A 301 0.80 17.14 -3.13
CA PHE A 301 -0.54 17.70 -3.03
C PHE A 301 -0.93 17.97 -1.56
N SER A 302 -0.82 16.96 -0.69
CA SER A 302 -1.21 17.09 0.72
C SER A 302 -0.38 18.10 1.51
N GLN A 303 0.86 18.37 1.07
CA GLN A 303 1.79 19.28 1.72
C GLN A 303 1.88 20.65 1.04
N GLY A 304 0.98 20.95 0.09
CA GLY A 304 0.98 22.24 -0.61
C GLY A 304 2.21 22.50 -1.48
N GLN A 305 2.95 21.47 -1.89
CA GLN A 305 4.09 21.58 -2.81
C GLN A 305 3.57 21.71 -4.24
N ILE A 306 2.94 22.84 -4.54
CA ILE A 306 2.12 23.04 -5.74
C ILE A 306 2.90 22.82 -7.03
N ARG A 307 4.09 23.41 -7.17
CA ARG A 307 4.91 23.31 -8.38
C ARG A 307 5.26 21.87 -8.72
N GLU A 308 5.72 21.10 -7.72
CA GLU A 308 6.07 19.69 -7.92
C GLU A 308 4.83 18.82 -8.13
N CYS A 309 3.73 19.09 -7.42
CA CYS A 309 2.47 18.38 -7.63
C CYS A 309 1.99 18.51 -9.07
N GLU A 310 2.02 19.72 -9.63
CA GLU A 310 1.64 19.99 -11.01
C GLU A 310 2.57 19.28 -12.00
N ARG A 311 3.88 19.50 -11.87
CA ARG A 311 4.89 18.90 -12.76
C ARG A 311 4.79 17.37 -12.79
N VAL A 312 4.74 16.73 -11.62
CA VAL A 312 4.68 15.27 -11.51
C VAL A 312 3.34 14.74 -12.02
N SER A 313 2.22 15.43 -11.77
CA SER A 313 0.91 15.01 -12.27
C SER A 313 0.81 15.09 -13.79
N GLN A 314 1.38 16.13 -14.41
CA GLN A 314 1.49 16.23 -15.87
C GLN A 314 2.31 15.07 -16.43
N GLU A 315 3.48 14.80 -15.85
CA GLU A 315 4.34 13.69 -16.26
C GLU A 315 3.63 12.33 -16.16
N ILE A 316 2.84 12.10 -15.11
CA ILE A 316 2.01 10.89 -14.97
C ILE A 316 1.00 10.77 -16.12
N LEU A 317 0.28 11.84 -16.46
CA LEU A 317 -0.71 11.82 -17.54
C LEU A 317 -0.05 11.64 -18.91
N ASP A 318 1.13 12.21 -19.12
CA ASP A 318 1.90 12.03 -20.36
C ASP A 318 2.36 10.57 -20.52
N LYS A 319 2.92 9.98 -19.46
CA LYS A 319 3.34 8.57 -19.46
C LYS A 319 2.16 7.62 -19.68
N LEU A 320 1.03 7.91 -19.04
CA LEU A 320 -0.23 7.19 -19.25
C LEU A 320 -0.71 7.32 -20.71
N GLY A 321 -0.69 8.53 -21.28
CA GLY A 321 -1.09 8.79 -22.67
C GLY A 321 -0.22 8.08 -23.71
N ARG A 322 1.06 7.83 -23.39
CA ARG A 322 1.97 7.02 -24.21
C ARG A 322 1.84 5.51 -24.00
N GLY A 323 0.96 5.05 -23.11
CA GLY A 323 0.81 3.63 -22.78
C GLY A 323 2.04 3.03 -22.08
N GLN A 324 2.79 3.84 -21.32
CA GLN A 324 3.97 3.35 -20.62
C GLN A 324 3.61 2.30 -19.56
N ALA A 325 4.35 1.20 -19.51
CA ALA A 325 4.07 0.06 -18.63
C ALA A 325 3.88 0.47 -17.16
N GLY A 326 2.83 -0.05 -16.52
CA GLY A 326 2.47 0.24 -15.12
C GLY A 326 1.74 1.56 -14.88
N TYR A 327 1.72 2.48 -15.86
CA TYR A 327 0.90 3.69 -15.79
C TYR A 327 -0.51 3.35 -16.24
N GLU A 328 -1.40 3.20 -15.25
CA GLU A 328 -2.78 2.77 -15.45
C GLU A 328 -3.77 3.81 -14.90
N ALA A 329 -5.07 3.51 -15.01
CA ALA A 329 -6.15 4.39 -14.57
C ALA A 329 -6.03 4.84 -13.09
N VAL A 330 -5.44 4.03 -12.20
CA VAL A 330 -5.20 4.45 -10.80
C VAL A 330 -4.26 5.66 -10.75
N SER A 331 -3.22 5.71 -11.59
CA SER A 331 -2.31 6.86 -11.66
C SER A 331 -3.00 8.07 -12.30
N GLY A 332 -3.79 7.83 -13.35
CA GLY A 332 -4.61 8.86 -14.00
C GLY A 332 -5.59 9.54 -13.04
N ARG A 333 -6.28 8.78 -12.19
CA ARG A 333 -7.22 9.30 -11.20
C ARG A 333 -6.58 10.37 -10.30
N TYR A 334 -5.43 10.06 -9.71
CA TYR A 334 -4.73 10.95 -8.79
C TYR A 334 -4.25 12.21 -9.51
N ALA A 335 -3.54 12.04 -10.63
CA ALA A 335 -2.97 13.14 -11.39
C ALA A 335 -4.05 14.08 -11.94
N SER A 336 -5.15 13.54 -12.49
CA SER A 336 -6.28 14.34 -12.97
C SER A 336 -6.95 15.11 -11.83
N TYR A 337 -7.17 14.49 -10.67
CA TYR A 337 -7.75 15.20 -9.52
C TYR A 337 -6.86 16.36 -9.06
N PHE A 338 -5.55 16.13 -8.91
CA PHE A 338 -4.63 17.16 -8.44
C PHE A 338 -4.59 18.36 -9.40
N LEU A 339 -4.47 18.09 -10.70
CA LEU A 339 -4.50 19.15 -11.71
C LEU A 339 -5.84 19.87 -11.74
N ALA A 340 -6.98 19.16 -11.61
CA ALA A 340 -8.30 19.78 -11.54
C ALA A 340 -8.41 20.76 -10.37
N TYR A 341 -7.92 20.35 -9.20
CA TYR A 341 -7.89 21.19 -8.00
C TYR A 341 -7.05 22.46 -8.22
N LEU A 342 -5.87 22.33 -8.83
CA LEU A 342 -5.03 23.50 -9.16
C LEU A 342 -5.71 24.42 -10.16
N GLN A 343 -6.34 23.88 -11.20
CA GLN A 343 -7.07 24.68 -12.18
C GLN A 343 -8.23 25.45 -11.52
N GLN A 344 -8.99 24.81 -10.63
CA GLN A 344 -10.10 25.45 -9.93
C GLN A 344 -9.63 26.54 -8.96
N TYR A 345 -8.67 26.22 -8.10
CA TYR A 345 -8.35 27.06 -6.94
C TYR A 345 -7.18 28.01 -7.16
N ARG A 346 -6.15 27.59 -7.92
CA ARG A 346 -4.93 28.38 -8.15
C ARG A 346 -5.00 29.21 -9.42
N TYR A 347 -5.42 28.61 -10.52
CA TYR A 347 -5.47 29.24 -11.85
C TYR A 347 -6.82 29.84 -12.19
N LYS A 348 -7.86 29.54 -11.39
CA LYS A 348 -9.22 30.04 -11.57
C LYS A 348 -9.77 29.76 -12.98
N ASN A 349 -9.44 28.58 -13.51
CA ASN A 349 -9.91 28.07 -14.79
C ASN A 349 -10.96 26.96 -14.58
N PRO A 350 -12.24 27.33 -14.36
CA PRO A 350 -13.30 26.36 -14.05
C PRO A 350 -13.62 25.43 -15.22
N ALA A 351 -13.35 25.83 -16.46
CA ALA A 351 -13.57 25.00 -17.64
C ALA A 351 -12.60 23.81 -17.66
N GLN A 352 -11.29 24.08 -17.53
CA GLN A 352 -10.27 23.04 -17.48
C GLN A 352 -10.38 22.19 -16.21
N ALA A 353 -10.73 22.79 -15.08
CA ALA A 353 -10.99 22.05 -13.85
C ALA A 353 -12.11 21.01 -14.03
N ARG A 354 -13.21 21.39 -14.70
CA ARG A 354 -14.34 20.49 -14.96
C ARG A 354 -13.91 19.27 -15.78
N GLU A 355 -13.17 19.50 -16.88
CA GLU A 355 -12.67 18.41 -17.74
C GLU A 355 -11.78 17.45 -16.95
N LEU A 356 -10.85 17.97 -16.16
CA LEU A 356 -9.93 17.15 -15.37
C LEU A 356 -10.64 16.39 -14.24
N TYR A 357 -11.63 16.98 -13.57
CA TYR A 357 -12.45 16.23 -12.61
C TYR A 357 -13.25 15.13 -13.29
N GLN A 358 -13.82 15.37 -14.48
CA GLN A 358 -14.51 14.34 -15.24
C GLN A 358 -13.56 13.20 -15.64
N ARG A 359 -12.34 13.51 -16.07
CA ARG A 359 -11.29 12.50 -16.32
C ARG A 359 -10.96 11.68 -15.07
N CYS A 360 -10.87 12.32 -13.90
CA CYS A 360 -10.70 11.64 -12.62
C CYS A 360 -11.85 10.64 -12.35
N LEU A 361 -13.10 11.02 -12.64
CA LEU A 361 -14.26 10.12 -12.49
C LEU A 361 -14.15 8.90 -13.40
N VAL A 362 -13.87 9.10 -14.70
CA VAL A 362 -13.71 8.01 -15.67
C VAL A 362 -12.61 7.02 -15.23
N PHE A 363 -11.47 7.54 -14.76
CA PHE A 363 -10.40 6.69 -14.25
C PHE A 363 -10.81 5.92 -12.99
N ALA A 364 -11.54 6.55 -12.06
CA ALA A 364 -12.02 5.89 -10.86
C ALA A 364 -13.04 4.78 -11.17
N GLU A 365 -13.96 5.02 -12.11
CA GLU A 365 -14.94 4.04 -12.59
C GLU A 365 -14.25 2.85 -13.27
N THR A 366 -13.23 3.11 -14.09
CA THR A 366 -12.42 2.07 -14.75
C THR A 366 -11.77 1.12 -13.74
N THR A 367 -11.34 1.63 -12.58
CA THR A 367 -10.67 0.84 -11.55
C THR A 367 -11.61 0.30 -10.46
N GLY A 368 -12.90 0.61 -10.54
CA GLY A 368 -13.90 0.28 -9.52
C GLY A 368 -13.77 1.06 -8.20
N ASP A 369 -12.92 2.09 -8.15
CA ASP A 369 -12.67 2.91 -6.96
C ASP A 369 -13.70 4.05 -6.82
N THR A 370 -14.98 3.68 -6.80
CA THR A 370 -16.14 4.60 -6.88
C THR A 370 -16.74 4.94 -5.51
N ARG A 371 -15.96 4.80 -4.43
CA ARG A 371 -16.39 5.09 -3.05
C ARG A 371 -15.43 6.04 -2.34
N GLY A 372 -15.93 7.19 -1.91
CA GLY A 372 -15.16 8.18 -1.15
C GLY A 372 -13.95 8.72 -1.91
N GLY A 373 -12.94 9.18 -1.15
CA GLY A 373 -11.64 9.60 -1.69
C GLY A 373 -11.73 10.64 -2.82
N TYR A 374 -10.82 10.56 -3.78
CA TYR A 374 -10.78 11.50 -4.92
C TYR A 374 -12.01 11.42 -5.83
N TYR A 375 -12.69 10.28 -5.89
CA TYR A 375 -13.93 10.13 -6.65
C TYR A 375 -15.04 11.01 -6.09
N LEU A 376 -15.34 10.87 -4.79
CA LEU A 376 -16.36 11.67 -4.13
C LEU A 376 -15.99 13.17 -4.11
N ASN A 377 -14.72 13.48 -3.87
CA ASN A 377 -14.23 14.86 -3.93
C ASN A 377 -14.38 15.48 -5.33
N ALA A 378 -14.16 14.72 -6.41
CA ALA A 378 -14.36 15.21 -7.77
C ALA A 378 -15.85 15.49 -8.03
N TYR A 379 -16.76 14.60 -7.60
CA TYR A 379 -18.21 14.84 -7.65
C TYR A 379 -18.61 16.11 -6.89
N TRP A 380 -18.10 16.29 -5.68
CA TRP A 380 -18.38 17.48 -4.86
C TRP A 380 -17.91 18.78 -5.53
N ASN A 381 -16.69 18.80 -6.08
CA ASN A 381 -16.19 19.98 -6.78
C ASN A 381 -16.91 20.25 -8.10
N LEU A 382 -17.29 19.20 -8.85
CA LEU A 382 -18.13 19.34 -10.03
C LEU A 382 -19.51 19.89 -9.70
N ALA A 383 -20.10 19.47 -8.57
CA ALA A 383 -21.38 20.00 -8.09
C ALA A 383 -21.30 21.51 -7.81
N LYS A 384 -20.26 21.94 -7.08
CA LYS A 384 -20.01 23.37 -6.80
C LYS A 384 -19.77 24.18 -8.07
N LEU A 385 -18.99 23.66 -9.01
CA LEU A 385 -18.75 24.31 -10.31
C LEU A 385 -20.04 24.44 -11.13
N ALA A 386 -20.86 23.40 -11.19
CA ALA A 386 -22.15 23.40 -11.89
C ALA A 386 -23.13 24.42 -11.26
N GLN A 387 -23.19 24.48 -9.92
CA GLN A 387 -24.00 25.46 -9.21
C GLN A 387 -23.57 26.89 -9.52
N GLN A 388 -22.26 27.18 -9.51
CA GLN A 388 -21.73 28.50 -9.87
C GLN A 388 -22.09 28.91 -11.31
N GLN A 389 -22.21 27.94 -12.20
CA GLN A 389 -22.57 28.15 -13.61
C GLN A 389 -24.07 28.09 -13.88
N GLN A 390 -24.88 27.95 -12.83
CA GLN A 390 -26.34 27.81 -12.91
C GLN A 390 -26.79 26.59 -13.74
N ASP A 391 -25.94 25.57 -13.89
CA ASP A 391 -26.31 24.26 -14.43
C ASP A 391 -26.94 23.40 -13.32
N TRP A 392 -28.18 23.73 -12.99
CA TRP A 392 -28.95 23.09 -11.91
C TRP A 392 -29.17 21.60 -12.14
N SER A 393 -29.24 21.16 -13.40
CA SER A 393 -29.41 19.74 -13.73
C SER A 393 -28.16 18.95 -13.35
N ALA A 394 -26.98 19.42 -13.79
CA ALA A 394 -25.72 18.78 -13.43
C ALA A 394 -25.43 18.88 -11.93
N ALA A 395 -25.66 20.04 -11.31
CA ALA A 395 -25.47 20.24 -9.87
C ALA A 395 -26.31 19.26 -9.05
N THR A 396 -27.60 19.10 -9.40
CA THR A 396 -28.50 18.14 -8.73
C THR A 396 -27.99 16.71 -8.84
N ARG A 397 -27.58 16.30 -10.05
CA ARG A 397 -27.04 14.95 -10.28
C ARG A 397 -25.77 14.70 -9.46
N TYR A 398 -24.85 15.65 -9.42
CA TYR A 398 -23.60 15.50 -8.68
C TYR A 398 -23.83 15.50 -7.16
N PHE A 399 -24.61 16.46 -6.63
CA PHE A 399 -24.91 16.50 -5.20
C PHE A 399 -25.74 15.31 -4.71
N ALA A 400 -26.57 14.70 -5.56
CA ALA A 400 -27.28 13.47 -5.19
C ALA A 400 -26.31 12.33 -4.83
N LEU A 401 -25.26 12.14 -5.64
CA LEU A 401 -24.22 11.16 -5.33
C LEU A 401 -23.44 11.54 -4.07
N VAL A 402 -23.08 12.82 -3.93
CA VAL A 402 -22.36 13.32 -2.76
C VAL A 402 -23.16 13.04 -1.49
N LYS A 403 -24.44 13.41 -1.46
CA LYS A 403 -25.35 13.15 -0.34
C LYS A 403 -25.45 11.66 0.01
N ALA A 404 -25.45 10.78 -0.99
CA ALA A 404 -25.58 9.35 -0.79
C ALA A 404 -24.32 8.68 -0.22
N GLN A 405 -23.13 9.25 -0.44
CA GLN A 405 -21.86 8.62 -0.08
C GLN A 405 -21.02 9.39 0.95
N ALA A 406 -21.29 10.67 1.16
CA ALA A 406 -20.53 11.49 2.11
C ALA A 406 -20.67 10.95 3.53
N GLU A 407 -19.57 11.03 4.28
CA GLU A 407 -19.59 10.68 5.70
C GLU A 407 -20.54 11.64 6.44
N PRO A 408 -21.36 11.13 7.38
CA PRO A 408 -22.22 11.97 8.20
C PRO A 408 -21.45 13.11 8.84
N TYR A 409 -22.04 14.31 8.86
CA TYR A 409 -21.45 15.53 9.43
C TYR A 409 -20.18 16.05 8.74
N SER A 410 -19.76 15.49 7.61
CA SER A 410 -18.69 16.07 6.78
C SER A 410 -19.14 17.35 6.08
N GLU A 411 -18.18 18.19 5.68
CA GLU A 411 -18.44 19.40 4.88
C GLU A 411 -19.20 19.06 3.58
N MET A 412 -18.85 17.96 2.92
CA MET A 412 -19.53 17.49 1.72
C MET A 412 -21.00 17.14 1.96
N ALA A 413 -21.30 16.50 3.09
CA ALA A 413 -22.68 16.18 3.47
C ALA A 413 -23.48 17.46 3.73
N SER A 414 -22.89 18.41 4.47
CA SER A 414 -23.50 19.70 4.77
C SER A 414 -23.80 20.51 3.50
N ASP A 415 -22.85 20.61 2.58
CA ASP A 415 -23.02 21.30 1.29
C ASP A 415 -24.15 20.68 0.46
N ALA A 416 -24.18 19.35 0.37
CA ALA A 416 -25.21 18.64 -0.39
C ALA A 416 -26.60 18.83 0.23
N GLU A 417 -26.71 18.77 1.56
CA GLU A 417 -27.96 19.04 2.27
C GLU A 417 -28.45 20.47 2.08
N ALA A 418 -27.55 21.45 2.19
CA ALA A 418 -27.85 22.86 1.97
C ALA A 418 -28.41 23.08 0.55
N TYR A 419 -27.76 22.53 -0.47
CA TYR A 419 -28.22 22.59 -1.85
C TYR A 419 -29.66 22.08 -2.02
N PHE A 420 -29.98 20.90 -1.47
CA PHE A 420 -31.33 20.34 -1.59
C PHE A 420 -32.37 21.12 -0.78
N LYS A 421 -32.00 21.68 0.38
CA LYS A 421 -32.88 22.53 1.18
C LYS A 421 -33.24 23.82 0.46
N GLU A 422 -32.29 24.44 -0.23
CA GLU A 422 -32.53 25.65 -1.04
C GLU A 422 -33.45 25.36 -2.23
N GLN A 423 -33.32 24.19 -2.87
CA GLN A 423 -34.18 23.79 -4.00
C GLN A 423 -35.62 23.44 -3.56
N HIS A 424 -35.82 22.92 -2.35
CA HIS A 424 -37.12 22.47 -1.81
C HIS A 424 -37.77 23.47 -0.84
N GLY A 425 -37.08 24.55 -0.45
CA GLY A 425 -37.64 25.62 0.37
C GLY A 425 -38.71 26.44 -0.37
N PRO A 426 -39.50 27.27 0.32
CA PRO A 426 -40.48 28.14 -0.33
C PRO A 426 -39.78 29.02 -1.35
N ARG A 427 -40.02 28.75 -2.65
CA ARG A 427 -39.48 29.53 -3.76
C ARG A 427 -39.90 30.99 -3.55
N LYS A 428 -38.95 31.86 -3.19
CA LYS A 428 -39.16 33.31 -3.39
C LYS A 428 -39.35 33.49 -4.89
N ALA A 429 -40.57 33.84 -5.29
CA ALA A 429 -40.95 34.09 -6.67
C ALA A 429 -40.00 35.16 -7.25
N GLY A 430 -39.04 34.73 -8.07
CA GLY A 430 -37.99 35.59 -8.57
C GLY A 430 -37.26 34.95 -9.74
N LYS A 431 -37.84 35.13 -10.94
CA LYS A 431 -37.24 34.97 -12.27
C LYS A 431 -36.57 33.61 -12.56
N ARG A 432 -37.41 32.63 -12.95
CA ARG A 432 -37.07 31.81 -14.12
C ARG A 432 -37.03 32.76 -15.32
N VAL A 433 -35.84 33.15 -15.78
CA VAL A 433 -35.70 33.57 -17.17
C VAL A 433 -35.99 32.32 -17.98
N ALA A 434 -37.12 32.33 -18.69
CA ALA A 434 -37.52 31.25 -19.55
C ALA A 434 -36.44 31.07 -20.63
N ALA A 435 -35.73 29.95 -20.57
CA ALA A 435 -35.08 29.43 -21.76
C ALA A 435 -36.19 29.15 -22.77
N GLY A 436 -36.20 29.91 -23.86
CA GLY A 436 -37.17 29.79 -24.93
C GLY A 436 -37.25 28.34 -25.41
N ALA A 437 -38.42 27.73 -25.20
CA ALA A 437 -38.81 26.56 -25.94
C ALA A 437 -39.07 27.01 -27.38
N SER A 438 -38.09 26.83 -28.25
CA SER A 438 -38.31 26.88 -29.69
C SER A 438 -39.21 25.69 -30.03
N THR A 439 -40.50 25.99 -30.19
CA THR A 439 -41.51 25.10 -30.74
C THR A 439 -41.13 24.70 -32.16
N LEU A 440 -40.65 23.48 -32.32
CA LEU A 440 -40.79 22.73 -33.57
C LEU A 440 -42.12 21.99 -33.51
N SER A 441 -43.12 22.51 -34.21
CA SER A 441 -44.34 21.79 -34.60
C SER A 441 -44.59 22.06 -36.07
N LEU A 442 -44.64 20.98 -36.84
CA LEU A 442 -44.99 20.94 -38.26
C LEU A 442 -46.41 21.48 -38.53
N ALA A 443 -46.60 22.13 -39.69
CA ALA A 443 -47.51 21.68 -40.76
C ALA A 443 -47.75 22.77 -41.83
N ARG A 444 -47.10 22.65 -42.99
CA ARG A 444 -47.75 22.41 -44.30
C ARG A 444 -46.72 22.02 -45.34
#